data_AF-A0A383VJK8-F1
#
_entry.id   AF-A0A383VJK8-F1
#
_cell.length_a   1.000
_cell.length_b   1.000
_cell.length_c   1.000
_cell.angle_alpha   90.00
_cell.angle_beta   90.00
_cell.angle_gamma   90.00
#
_symmetry.space_group_name_H-M   'P 1'
#
loop_
_entity.id
_entity.type
_entity.pdbx_description
1 polymer ?
#
loop_
_entity_poly.entity_id
_entity_poly.type
_entity_poly.pdbx_seq_one_letter_code
_entity_poly.pdbx_strand_id
1 'polypeptide(L)'
;MSNTCLLGRYCVPQGSSICQGWVCAHPMQCADDKLCCNMGEHSCGGTCCNQACLQDRCLPFGSTICGANVCSPGRVCLDNQICCSPSETFCNGGCCASGMTCINRMCVPFGSEECGPSVVCNPSQFCGNSNTGLCCHRSDQIACGRDCCPSSQVCGDHDRCEDASSEDSRCSPGQHWCAPAHVCCPYGWSCGFTCTSPWAG
;
A
#
# COMPACT_ATOMS: atom_id res chain seq x y z
N MET A 1 8.02 64.35 7.75
CA MET A 1 8.67 63.12 7.28
C MET A 1 10.13 63.48 6.98
N SER A 2 11.09 62.95 7.73
CA SER A 2 12.52 63.22 7.50
C SER A 2 13.01 62.34 6.35
N ASN A 3 13.36 62.96 5.22
CA ASN A 3 14.02 62.29 4.11
C ASN A 3 15.54 62.35 4.33
N THR A 4 16.24 61.26 4.05
CA THR A 4 17.70 61.14 4.08
C THR A 4 18.21 60.89 2.67
N CYS A 5 19.37 61.47 2.31
CA CYS A 5 20.03 61.16 1.05
C CYS A 5 20.84 59.88 1.17
N LEU A 6 20.44 58.83 0.45
CA LEU A 6 21.27 57.67 0.23
C LEU A 6 22.18 57.90 -0.98
N LEU A 7 23.48 57.62 -0.81
CA LEU A 7 24.56 57.84 -1.80
C LEU A 7 24.63 59.26 -2.38
N GLY A 8 24.08 60.27 -1.69
CA GLY A 8 24.05 61.66 -2.17
C GLY A 8 23.23 61.89 -3.45
N ARG A 9 22.44 60.90 -3.90
CA ARG A 9 21.67 60.96 -5.14
C ARG A 9 20.19 60.62 -4.98
N TYR A 10 19.83 59.84 -3.96
CA TYR A 10 18.46 59.41 -3.74
C TYR A 10 17.92 59.99 -2.44
N CYS A 11 16.97 60.93 -2.53
CA CYS A 11 16.21 61.44 -1.37
C CYS A 11 15.13 60.43 -1.01
N VAL A 12 15.29 59.72 0.12
CA VAL A 12 14.41 58.62 0.51
C VAL A 12 13.99 58.71 1.96
N PRO A 13 12.87 58.11 2.37
CA PRO A 13 12.44 58.09 3.76
C PRO A 13 13.55 57.54 4.68
N GLN A 14 13.69 58.10 5.88
CA GLN A 14 14.60 57.56 6.89
C GLN A 14 14.32 56.07 7.14
N GLY A 15 15.37 55.24 7.15
CA GLY A 15 15.26 53.77 7.26
C GLY A 15 15.19 53.02 5.94
N SER A 16 15.32 53.71 4.79
CA SER A 16 15.49 53.07 3.49
C SER A 16 16.89 52.46 3.34
N SER A 17 17.04 51.42 2.52
CA SER A 17 18.31 50.71 2.29
C SER A 17 18.63 50.58 0.80
N ILE A 18 19.89 50.28 0.46
CA ILE A 18 20.32 50.06 -0.94
C ILE A 18 20.54 48.57 -1.18
N CYS A 19 20.07 48.08 -2.33
CA CYS A 19 20.12 46.68 -2.74
C CYS A 19 20.65 46.62 -4.17
N GLN A 20 21.93 46.28 -4.35
CA GLN A 20 22.64 46.22 -5.65
C GLN A 20 22.19 47.24 -6.72
N GLY A 21 22.11 48.52 -6.33
CA GLY A 21 21.78 49.63 -7.23
C GLY A 21 20.32 50.11 -7.20
N TRP A 22 19.44 49.40 -6.48
CA TRP A 22 18.07 49.81 -6.20
C TRP A 22 17.97 50.38 -4.79
N VAL A 23 17.03 51.29 -4.56
CA VAL A 23 16.72 51.76 -3.22
C VAL A 23 15.42 51.12 -2.74
N CYS A 24 15.52 50.34 -1.66
CA CYS A 24 14.37 49.82 -0.94
C CYS A 24 13.83 50.91 -0.03
N ALA A 25 12.75 51.57 -0.46
CA ALA A 25 12.10 52.60 0.32
C ALA A 25 11.47 52.00 1.57
N HIS A 26 11.71 52.62 2.73
CA HIS A 26 11.11 52.20 4.00
C HIS A 26 9.58 52.11 3.87
N PRO A 27 8.91 51.03 4.34
CA PRO A 27 9.41 50.01 5.28
C PRO A 27 10.06 48.77 4.64
N MET A 28 10.39 48.78 3.35
CA MET A 28 11.02 47.63 2.70
C MET A 28 12.50 47.48 3.07
N GLN A 29 12.99 46.24 3.08
CA GLN A 29 14.37 45.84 3.34
C GLN A 29 14.96 45.14 2.11
N CYS A 30 16.29 45.18 1.99
CA CYS A 30 17.00 44.40 0.98
C CYS A 30 17.11 42.93 1.41
N ALA A 31 16.54 42.02 0.61
CA ALA A 31 16.62 40.59 0.79
C ALA A 31 17.66 39.98 -0.17
N ASP A 32 18.61 39.23 0.40
CA ASP A 32 19.72 38.53 -0.27
C ASP A 32 20.46 39.39 -1.30
N ASP A 33 20.66 40.68 -1.00
CA ASP A 33 21.36 41.65 -1.84
C ASP A 33 20.79 41.82 -3.26
N LYS A 34 19.57 41.34 -3.53
CA LYS A 34 19.00 41.29 -4.89
C LYS A 34 17.63 41.95 -5.02
N LEU A 35 16.80 41.90 -3.98
CA LEU A 35 15.40 42.27 -4.08
C LEU A 35 14.94 43.10 -2.87
N CYS A 36 14.08 44.09 -3.11
CA CYS A 36 13.43 44.82 -2.03
C CYS A 36 12.15 44.09 -1.59
N CYS A 37 12.11 43.66 -0.33
CA CYS A 37 10.99 42.92 0.25
C CYS A 37 10.44 43.62 1.50
N ASN A 38 9.22 43.29 1.90
CA ASN A 38 8.68 43.82 3.15
C ASN A 38 9.46 43.28 4.36
N MET A 39 9.37 43.96 5.49
CA MET A 39 9.95 43.45 6.74
C MET A 39 9.36 42.08 7.09
N GLY A 40 10.23 41.09 7.28
CA GLY A 40 9.85 39.69 7.54
C GLY A 40 9.75 38.80 6.29
N GLU A 41 9.82 39.38 5.09
CA GLU A 41 9.98 38.63 3.84
C GLU A 41 11.47 38.46 3.51
N HIS A 42 11.79 37.37 2.78
CA HIS A 42 13.11 37.08 2.21
C HIS A 42 13.00 36.78 0.72
N SER A 43 14.14 36.65 0.03
CA SER A 43 14.13 36.37 -1.40
C SER A 43 13.97 34.87 -1.68
N CYS A 44 13.15 34.53 -2.67
CA CYS A 44 12.93 33.17 -3.13
C CYS A 44 12.64 33.16 -4.63
N GLY A 45 13.52 32.57 -5.44
CA GLY A 45 13.32 32.51 -6.90
C GLY A 45 13.17 33.88 -7.58
N GLY A 46 13.76 34.93 -7.01
CA GLY A 46 13.59 36.31 -7.52
C GLY A 46 12.28 36.99 -7.12
N THR A 47 11.52 36.41 -6.19
CA THR A 47 10.31 37.01 -5.59
C THR A 47 10.47 37.15 -4.08
N CYS A 48 9.69 38.03 -3.46
CA CYS A 48 9.64 38.14 -2.01
C CYS A 48 8.71 37.09 -1.43
N CYS A 49 9.17 36.39 -0.40
CA CYS A 49 8.45 35.30 0.24
C CYS A 49 8.40 35.51 1.75
N ASN A 50 7.21 35.35 2.34
CA ASN A 50 7.00 35.32 3.79
C ASN A 50 6.79 33.89 4.33
N GLN A 51 7.04 32.87 3.52
CA GLN A 51 6.87 31.44 3.86
C GLN A 51 8.18 30.68 3.66
N ALA A 52 8.16 29.35 3.55
CA ALA A 52 9.38 28.60 3.25
C ALA A 52 9.77 28.76 1.78
N CYS A 53 11.05 29.05 1.50
CA CYS A 53 11.59 28.97 0.15
C CYS A 53 12.13 27.56 -0.13
N LEU A 54 11.53 26.85 -1.08
CA LEU A 54 11.99 25.52 -1.51
C LEU A 54 12.08 25.48 -3.03
N GLN A 55 13.27 25.19 -3.56
CA GLN A 55 13.56 25.16 -5.00
C GLN A 55 13.03 26.41 -5.73
N ASP A 56 13.40 27.60 -5.23
CA ASP A 56 12.99 28.89 -5.81
C ASP A 56 11.47 29.14 -5.83
N ARG A 57 10.70 28.39 -5.02
CA ARG A 57 9.25 28.54 -4.88
C ARG A 57 8.90 28.91 -3.45
N CYS A 58 8.10 29.95 -3.30
CA CYS A 58 7.51 30.33 -2.02
C CYS A 58 6.35 29.38 -1.69
N LEU A 59 6.49 28.62 -0.60
CA LEU A 59 5.55 27.57 -0.21
C LEU A 59 5.24 27.65 1.29
N PRO A 60 4.04 27.22 1.74
CA PRO A 60 3.68 27.25 3.15
C PRO A 60 4.70 26.53 4.02
N PHE A 61 4.97 27.04 5.23
CA PHE A 61 5.89 26.39 6.17
C PHE A 61 5.48 24.94 6.43
N GLY A 62 6.45 24.03 6.38
CA GLY A 62 6.23 22.59 6.50
C GLY A 62 5.84 21.89 5.19
N SER A 63 5.72 22.63 4.07
CA SER A 63 5.61 21.98 2.76
C SER A 63 6.89 21.23 2.42
N THR A 64 6.79 20.16 1.64
CA THR A 64 7.94 19.33 1.24
C THR A 64 7.86 19.04 -0.26
N ILE A 65 9.00 19.11 -0.96
CA ILE A 65 9.06 18.75 -2.38
C ILE A 65 8.94 17.23 -2.53
N CYS A 66 8.17 16.78 -3.53
CA CYS A 66 7.92 15.37 -3.80
C CYS A 66 7.91 15.10 -5.30
N GLY A 67 9.09 14.86 -5.87
CA GLY A 67 9.27 14.79 -7.32
C GLY A 67 8.79 16.06 -8.01
N ALA A 68 7.78 15.94 -8.87
CA ALA A 68 7.15 17.07 -9.55
C ALA A 68 6.09 17.80 -8.69
N ASN A 69 5.69 17.20 -7.57
CA ASN A 69 4.64 17.70 -6.68
C ASN A 69 5.23 18.39 -5.44
N VAL A 70 4.37 19.10 -4.72
CA VAL A 70 4.69 19.66 -3.41
C VAL A 70 3.64 19.19 -2.42
N CYS A 71 4.09 18.56 -1.35
CA CYS A 71 3.24 18.13 -0.25
C CYS A 71 2.90 19.33 0.63
N SER A 72 1.60 19.50 0.91
CA SER A 72 1.12 20.45 1.90
C SER A 72 1.69 20.14 3.30
N PRO A 73 1.73 21.14 4.20
CA PRO A 73 2.20 20.93 5.56
C PRO A 73 1.49 19.77 6.27
N GLY A 74 2.27 18.94 6.96
CA GLY A 74 1.77 17.76 7.68
C GLY A 74 1.62 16.50 6.82
N ARG A 75 1.89 16.57 5.52
CA ARG A 75 2.02 15.38 4.66
C ARG A 75 3.49 15.00 4.45
N VAL A 76 3.71 13.72 4.16
CA VAL A 76 5.02 13.15 3.86
C VAL A 76 5.08 12.74 2.39
N CYS A 77 6.25 12.93 1.78
CA CYS A 77 6.50 12.44 0.44
C CYS A 77 6.90 10.97 0.48
N LEU A 78 6.13 10.11 -0.19
CA LEU A 78 6.46 8.70 -0.34
C LEU A 78 6.83 8.40 -1.79
N ASP A 79 7.85 7.55 -1.95
CA ASP A 79 8.44 7.11 -3.23
C ASP A 79 8.82 8.26 -4.19
N ASN A 80 9.07 9.46 -3.65
CA ASN A 80 9.34 10.67 -4.43
C ASN A 80 8.24 11.02 -5.47
N GLN A 81 7.01 10.56 -5.25
CA GLN A 81 5.91 10.68 -6.22
C GLN A 81 4.64 11.26 -5.62
N ILE A 82 4.28 10.84 -4.40
CA ILE A 82 2.98 11.15 -3.82
C ILE A 82 3.06 11.63 -2.37
N CYS A 83 2.10 12.49 -2.02
CA CYS A 83 1.97 13.10 -0.71
C CYS A 83 0.91 12.40 0.13
N CYS A 84 1.36 11.59 1.07
CA CYS A 84 0.52 10.80 1.96
C CYS A 84 0.46 11.39 3.37
N SER A 85 -0.50 10.94 4.16
CA SER A 85 -0.51 11.19 5.61
C SER A 85 0.65 10.40 6.27
N PRO A 86 1.21 10.86 7.42
CA PRO A 86 2.36 10.20 8.04
C PRO A 86 2.16 8.73 8.44
N SER A 87 0.92 8.29 8.62
CA SER A 87 0.55 6.91 8.98
C SER A 87 0.12 6.06 7.77
N GLU A 88 0.11 6.63 6.57
CA GLU A 88 -0.23 5.94 5.34
C GLU A 88 1.01 5.30 4.70
N THR A 89 0.79 4.25 3.93
CA THR A 89 1.87 3.53 3.21
C THR A 89 1.71 3.72 1.71
N PHE A 90 2.82 3.92 0.99
CA PHE A 90 2.78 3.99 -0.46
C PHE A 90 2.44 2.64 -1.09
N CYS A 91 1.52 2.63 -2.04
CA CYS A 91 1.16 1.45 -2.80
C CYS A 91 0.66 1.79 -4.19
N ASN A 92 1.35 1.29 -5.22
CA ASN A 92 0.93 1.38 -6.62
C ASN A 92 0.55 2.80 -7.07
N GLY A 93 1.34 3.81 -6.70
CA GLY A 93 1.07 5.21 -7.03
C GLY A 93 0.03 5.89 -6.14
N GLY A 94 -0.48 5.22 -5.11
CA GLY A 94 -1.43 5.73 -4.12
C GLY A 94 -0.93 5.62 -2.68
N CYS A 95 -1.76 6.07 -1.75
CA CYS A 95 -1.54 5.96 -0.31
C CYS A 95 -2.59 5.01 0.28
N CYS A 96 -2.16 3.93 0.93
CA CYS A 96 -3.03 3.08 1.72
C CYS A 96 -3.33 3.73 3.07
N ALA A 97 -4.59 3.64 3.51
CA ALA A 97 -5.01 4.16 4.80
C ALA A 97 -4.20 3.56 5.97
N SER A 98 -4.16 4.29 7.08
CA SER A 98 -3.52 3.82 8.31
C SER A 98 -4.05 2.45 8.74
N GLY A 99 -3.15 1.53 9.08
CA GLY A 99 -3.50 0.15 9.42
C GLY A 99 -3.56 -0.82 8.22
N MET A 100 -3.23 -0.33 7.02
CA MET A 100 -3.03 -1.16 5.83
C MET A 100 -1.56 -1.17 5.41
N THR A 101 -1.16 -2.24 4.76
CA THR A 101 0.14 -2.43 4.12
C THR A 101 -0.03 -2.64 2.62
N CYS A 102 1.04 -2.45 1.85
CA CYS A 102 1.05 -2.72 0.41
C CYS A 102 1.59 -4.12 0.16
N ILE A 103 0.74 -5.04 -0.28
CA ILE A 103 1.14 -6.37 -0.73
C ILE A 103 0.61 -6.57 -2.14
N ASN A 104 1.48 -7.00 -3.04
CA ASN A 104 1.14 -7.26 -4.44
C ASN A 104 0.39 -6.09 -5.11
N ARG A 105 0.87 -4.86 -4.87
CA ARG A 105 0.30 -3.59 -5.38
C ARG A 105 -1.12 -3.28 -4.91
N MET A 106 -1.59 -3.96 -3.86
CA MET A 106 -2.90 -3.74 -3.25
C MET A 106 -2.77 -3.32 -1.79
N CYS A 107 -3.64 -2.41 -1.35
CA CYS A 107 -3.78 -2.05 0.06
C CYS A 107 -4.54 -3.13 0.79
N VAL A 108 -3.88 -3.80 1.73
CA VAL A 108 -4.46 -4.89 2.51
C VAL A 108 -4.23 -4.69 4.02
N PRO A 109 -5.06 -5.25 4.90
CA PRO A 109 -4.86 -5.16 6.34
C PRO A 109 -3.48 -5.70 6.79
N PHE A 110 -2.94 -5.17 7.89
CA PHE A 110 -1.78 -5.80 8.52
C PHE A 110 -2.05 -7.26 8.90
N GLY A 111 -1.08 -8.12 8.65
CA GLY A 111 -1.20 -9.57 8.84
C GLY A 111 -1.74 -10.33 7.63
N SER A 112 -2.10 -9.61 6.55
CA SER A 112 -2.34 -10.26 5.27
C SER A 112 -1.06 -10.88 4.71
N GLU A 113 -1.21 -12.01 4.03
CA GLU A 113 -0.10 -12.75 3.43
C GLU A 113 -0.29 -12.91 1.92
N GLU A 114 0.81 -12.85 1.19
CA GLU A 114 0.81 -13.13 -0.26
C GLU A 114 0.57 -14.61 -0.50
N CYS A 115 -0.41 -14.92 -1.34
CA CYS A 115 -0.74 -16.27 -1.76
C CYS A 115 -0.52 -16.38 -3.27
N GLY A 116 0.75 -16.46 -3.67
CA GLY A 116 1.18 -16.46 -5.07
C GLY A 116 0.94 -15.15 -5.82
N PRO A 117 0.95 -15.16 -7.17
CA PRO A 117 1.34 -13.99 -7.96
C PRO A 117 0.30 -12.87 -8.00
N SER A 118 -0.96 -13.10 -7.60
CA SER A 118 -2.01 -12.07 -7.65
C SER A 118 -3.06 -12.19 -6.55
N VAL A 119 -2.88 -13.09 -5.59
CA VAL A 119 -3.85 -13.32 -4.51
C VAL A 119 -3.20 -12.92 -3.18
N VAL A 120 -3.96 -12.21 -2.35
CA VAL A 120 -3.55 -11.82 -1.01
C VAL A 120 -4.64 -12.25 -0.04
N CYS A 121 -4.25 -13.02 0.97
CA CYS A 121 -5.16 -13.53 1.98
C CYS A 121 -5.32 -12.53 3.11
N ASN A 122 -6.53 -12.43 3.66
CA ASN A 122 -6.74 -11.65 4.88
C ASN A 122 -6.04 -12.32 6.06
N PRO A 123 -5.79 -11.59 7.17
CA PRO A 123 -5.10 -12.15 8.34
C PRO A 123 -5.78 -13.37 8.98
N SER A 124 -7.07 -13.61 8.68
CA SER A 124 -7.85 -14.75 9.16
C SER A 124 -7.91 -15.92 8.17
N GLN A 125 -7.16 -15.85 7.07
CA GLN A 125 -7.13 -16.84 6.00
C GLN A 125 -5.72 -17.34 5.79
N PHE A 126 -5.60 -18.61 5.42
CA PHE A 126 -4.34 -19.26 5.12
C PHE A 126 -4.23 -19.49 3.61
N CYS A 127 -3.01 -19.36 3.08
CA CYS A 127 -2.75 -19.67 1.69
C CYS A 127 -2.75 -21.18 1.48
N GLY A 128 -3.69 -21.68 0.69
CA GLY A 128 -3.89 -23.12 0.50
C GLY A 128 -2.81 -23.82 -0.34
N ASN A 129 -2.17 -23.09 -1.25
CA ASN A 129 -1.05 -23.58 -2.04
C ASN A 129 -0.16 -22.40 -2.44
N SER A 130 1.05 -22.34 -1.89
CA SER A 130 2.01 -21.25 -2.14
C SER A 130 2.63 -21.29 -3.55
N ASN A 131 2.56 -22.43 -4.25
CA ASN A 131 3.12 -22.60 -5.59
C ASN A 131 2.12 -22.26 -6.70
N THR A 132 0.83 -22.57 -6.52
CA THR A 132 -0.23 -22.21 -7.48
C THR A 132 -0.91 -20.90 -7.13
N GLY A 133 -0.99 -20.54 -5.84
CA GLY A 133 -1.34 -19.18 -5.40
C GLY A 133 -2.79 -18.78 -5.62
N LEU A 134 -3.74 -19.69 -5.42
CA LEU A 134 -5.09 -19.49 -5.96
C LEU A 134 -6.21 -19.45 -4.93
N CYS A 135 -5.95 -19.77 -3.67
CA CYS A 135 -7.04 -19.96 -2.71
C CYS A 135 -6.63 -19.55 -1.28
N CYS A 136 -7.44 -18.65 -0.69
CA CYS A 136 -7.33 -18.20 0.70
C CYS A 136 -8.40 -18.92 1.54
N HIS A 137 -8.01 -20.02 2.18
CA HIS A 137 -8.94 -20.84 2.93
C HIS A 137 -9.04 -20.39 4.39
N ARG A 138 -10.19 -20.64 4.99
CA ARG A 138 -10.40 -20.49 6.44
C ARG A 138 -10.21 -21.83 7.14
N SER A 139 -10.24 -21.84 8.47
CA SER A 139 -10.10 -23.06 9.28
C SER A 139 -11.20 -24.11 9.02
N ASP A 140 -12.32 -23.73 8.41
CA ASP A 140 -13.45 -24.59 8.02
C ASP A 140 -13.41 -25.02 6.54
N GLN A 141 -12.29 -24.75 5.86
CA GLN A 141 -12.07 -25.04 4.45
C GLN A 141 -10.78 -25.83 4.23
N ILE A 142 -10.77 -26.66 3.20
CA ILE A 142 -9.64 -27.46 2.75
C ILE A 142 -9.10 -26.85 1.46
N ALA A 143 -7.79 -26.73 1.35
CA ALA A 143 -7.14 -26.29 0.13
C ALA A 143 -6.96 -27.46 -0.84
N CYS A 144 -7.60 -27.40 -2.00
CA CYS A 144 -7.46 -28.38 -3.07
C CYS A 144 -6.83 -27.70 -4.28
N GLY A 145 -5.49 -27.65 -4.31
CA GLY A 145 -4.71 -27.06 -5.39
C GLY A 145 -5.09 -25.63 -5.77
N ARG A 146 -5.98 -25.47 -6.78
CA ARG A 146 -6.48 -24.17 -7.25
C ARG A 146 -7.70 -23.68 -6.47
N ASP A 147 -8.50 -24.57 -5.89
CA ASP A 147 -9.78 -24.26 -5.27
C ASP A 147 -9.73 -24.40 -3.73
N CYS A 148 -10.59 -23.63 -3.05
CA CYS A 148 -10.79 -23.69 -1.61
C CYS A 148 -12.15 -24.34 -1.32
N CYS A 149 -12.13 -25.57 -0.84
CA CYS A 149 -13.32 -26.38 -0.65
C CYS A 149 -13.85 -26.24 0.79
N PRO A 150 -15.18 -26.28 1.01
CA PRO A 150 -15.72 -26.41 2.36
C PRO A 150 -15.27 -27.74 2.98
N SER A 151 -15.14 -27.77 4.31
CA SER A 151 -14.79 -28.98 5.08
C SER A 151 -15.73 -30.18 4.89
N SER A 152 -16.91 -29.99 4.27
CA SER A 152 -17.83 -31.06 3.88
C SER A 152 -17.46 -31.77 2.57
N GLN A 153 -16.45 -31.26 1.85
CA GLN A 153 -15.99 -31.76 0.56
C GLN A 153 -14.56 -32.29 0.66
N VAL A 154 -14.18 -33.17 -0.26
CA VAL A 154 -12.83 -33.73 -0.39
C VAL A 154 -12.16 -33.20 -1.66
N CYS A 155 -10.83 -33.22 -1.68
CA CYS A 155 -10.07 -32.89 -2.89
C CYS A 155 -10.14 -34.09 -3.85
N GLY A 156 -10.89 -33.90 -4.94
CA GLY A 156 -10.97 -34.86 -6.04
C GLY A 156 -9.78 -34.75 -6.99
N ASP A 157 -9.86 -35.50 -8.09
CA ASP A 157 -8.85 -35.42 -9.15
C ASP A 157 -8.88 -34.03 -9.84
N HIS A 158 -7.71 -33.52 -10.21
CA HIS A 158 -7.51 -32.17 -10.80
C HIS A 158 -7.83 -31.00 -9.87
N ASP A 159 -7.59 -31.13 -8.56
CA ASP A 159 -7.68 -30.03 -7.60
C ASP A 159 -9.09 -29.43 -7.48
N ARG A 160 -10.13 -30.25 -7.68
CA ARG A 160 -11.53 -29.83 -7.59
C ARG A 160 -12.18 -30.30 -6.29
N CYS A 161 -13.15 -29.51 -5.83
CA CYS A 161 -13.97 -29.89 -4.69
C CYS A 161 -15.02 -30.91 -5.11
N GLU A 162 -15.03 -32.06 -4.46
CA GLU A 162 -16.01 -33.12 -4.67
C GLU A 162 -16.76 -33.40 -3.36
N ASP A 163 -18.08 -33.63 -3.44
CA ASP A 163 -18.85 -34.02 -2.26
C ASP A 163 -18.31 -35.37 -1.76
N ALA A 164 -18.14 -35.52 -0.44
CA ALA A 164 -17.70 -36.79 0.14
C ALA A 164 -18.66 -37.96 -0.21
N SER A 165 -19.92 -37.66 -0.55
CA SER A 165 -20.91 -38.61 -1.06
C SER A 165 -20.71 -39.02 -2.53
N SER A 166 -19.89 -38.29 -3.29
CA SER A 166 -19.57 -38.63 -4.67
C SER A 166 -18.53 -39.75 -4.78
N GLU A 167 -17.84 -40.10 -3.69
CA GLU A 167 -16.95 -41.27 -3.64
C GLU A 167 -17.73 -42.59 -3.81
N ASP A 168 -18.96 -42.68 -3.28
CA ASP A 168 -19.88 -43.80 -3.55
C ASP A 168 -20.34 -43.84 -5.03
N SER A 169 -20.22 -42.73 -5.77
CA SER A 169 -20.54 -42.65 -7.20
C SER A 169 -19.37 -43.12 -8.08
N ARG A 170 -18.14 -43.23 -7.54
CA ARG A 170 -16.98 -43.82 -8.24
C ARG A 170 -17.07 -45.35 -8.31
N CYS A 171 -17.89 -45.92 -7.43
CA CYS A 171 -18.02 -47.35 -7.25
C CYS A 171 -19.27 -47.87 -7.95
N SER A 172 -19.20 -49.12 -8.42
CA SER A 172 -20.37 -49.75 -9.06
C SER A 172 -21.48 -49.97 -8.02
N PRO A 173 -22.75 -50.05 -8.44
CA PRO A 173 -23.85 -50.39 -7.53
C PRO A 173 -23.52 -51.65 -6.72
N GLY A 174 -23.63 -51.56 -5.38
CA GLY A 174 -23.24 -52.64 -4.47
C GLY A 174 -21.84 -52.51 -3.86
N GLN A 175 -21.14 -51.41 -4.13
CA GLN A 175 -19.83 -51.09 -3.56
C GLN A 175 -19.86 -49.74 -2.83
N HIS A 176 -18.90 -49.54 -1.94
CA HIS A 176 -18.60 -48.28 -1.27
C HIS A 176 -17.10 -47.97 -1.39
N TRP A 177 -16.74 -46.69 -1.40
CA TRP A 177 -15.35 -46.28 -1.50
C TRP A 177 -14.63 -46.39 -0.15
N CYS A 178 -13.45 -47.01 -0.15
CA CYS A 178 -12.56 -47.05 1.01
C CYS A 178 -11.41 -46.07 0.86
N ALA A 179 -11.52 -44.92 1.53
CA ALA A 179 -10.52 -43.86 1.54
C ALA A 179 -9.08 -44.32 1.91
N PRO A 180 -8.84 -45.21 2.90
CA PRO A 180 -7.47 -45.58 3.28
C PRO A 180 -6.73 -46.40 2.19
N ALA A 181 -7.47 -47.05 1.30
CA ALA A 181 -6.93 -47.89 0.23
C ALA A 181 -7.07 -47.23 -1.16
N HIS A 182 -7.86 -46.16 -1.28
CA HIS A 182 -8.31 -45.58 -2.55
C HIS A 182 -8.90 -46.63 -3.50
N VAL A 183 -9.75 -47.54 -2.99
CA VAL A 183 -10.42 -48.58 -3.79
C VAL A 183 -11.91 -48.69 -3.45
N CYS A 184 -12.71 -49.19 -4.41
CA CYS A 184 -14.10 -49.57 -4.18
C CYS A 184 -14.21 -50.97 -3.55
N CYS A 185 -14.77 -51.07 -2.35
CA CYS A 185 -15.03 -52.33 -1.67
C CYS A 185 -16.51 -52.70 -1.71
N PRO A 186 -16.87 -53.99 -1.83
CA PRO A 186 -18.27 -54.41 -1.76
C PRO A 186 -18.91 -54.03 -0.42
N TYR A 187 -20.22 -53.72 -0.41
CA TYR A 187 -20.93 -53.50 0.85
C TYR A 187 -20.79 -54.73 1.77
N GLY A 188 -20.50 -54.47 3.05
CA GLY A 188 -20.24 -55.49 4.06
C GLY A 188 -18.76 -55.89 4.21
N TRP A 189 -17.86 -55.38 3.37
CA TRP A 189 -16.41 -55.56 3.55
C TRP A 189 -15.84 -54.48 4.47
N SER A 190 -14.78 -54.81 5.20
CA SER A 190 -14.08 -53.85 6.07
C SER A 190 -13.08 -53.02 5.25
N CYS A 191 -13.09 -51.70 5.46
CA CYS A 191 -12.09 -50.79 4.91
C CYS A 191 -10.83 -50.76 5.80
N GLY A 192 -9.74 -51.35 5.30
CA GLY A 192 -8.38 -51.13 5.81
C GLY A 192 -7.48 -50.55 4.70
N PHE A 193 -6.20 -50.91 4.67
CA PHE A 193 -5.31 -50.66 3.52
C PHE A 193 -5.68 -51.48 2.27
N THR A 194 -6.59 -52.46 2.44
CA THR A 194 -7.20 -53.29 1.39
C THR A 194 -8.65 -53.61 1.79
N CYS A 195 -9.48 -54.04 0.85
CA CYS A 195 -10.80 -54.60 1.18
C CYS A 195 -10.63 -55.97 1.85
N THR A 196 -11.13 -56.15 3.07
CA THR A 196 -11.17 -57.46 3.73
C THR A 196 -12.61 -57.96 3.86
N SER A 197 -12.86 -59.19 3.40
CA SER A 197 -14.17 -59.80 3.55
C SER A 197 -14.37 -60.28 4.99
N PRO A 198 -15.52 -60.04 5.62
CA PRO A 198 -15.80 -60.52 6.98
C PRO A 198 -15.93 -62.05 7.07
N TRP A 199 -15.96 -62.75 5.92
CA TRP A 199 -16.08 -64.20 5.81
C TRP A 199 -14.74 -64.90 5.50
N ALA A 200 -13.63 -64.14 5.42
CA ALA A 200 -12.29 -64.71 5.31
C ALA A 200 -11.72 -64.91 6.72
N GLY A 201 -12.24 -65.94 7.40
CA GLY A 201 -11.71 -66.48 8.64
C GLY A 201 -11.62 -68.00 8.54
#